data_AF-A0A5C7HVZ0-F1
#
_entry.id   AF-A0A5C7HVZ0-F1
#
_cell.length_a   1.000
_cell.length_b   1.000
_cell.length_c   1.000
_cell.angle_alpha   90.00
_cell.angle_beta   90.00
_cell.angle_gamma   90.00
#
_symmetry.space_group_name_H-M   'P 1'
#
loop_
_entity.id
_entity.type
_entity.pdbx_description
1 polymer ?
#
loop_
_entity_poly.entity_id
_entity_poly.type
_entity_poly.pdbx_seq_one_letter_code
_entity_poly.pdbx_strand_id
1 'polypeptide(L)'
;MPRYFILWIKDLIDRGSTVKTNSRGGKLSSTVLRKGIDSPIPTGENRPFDREILKLRRLGSIKPPSIGNKLLRSLLLRDLILPLGSHADAHDFDSHTSDLEEISRKVFSAHFGQLSIIFLWLNGMYFHGARFSNYEAWLSDPTHIGPSAQVVWPIVGQEILNGDMSEGFRGIQITSSFFQIWRASRITNELQLYCTAIGALIFAALMLFADWFHYHKAAPKLAWFQDVESMLNHHLAGLLWLGSLSWAGHQVHVSLPINQFLNIGVDPKKIPLPHEFIFNQDLLAQLYPSFAEGATPFFTLNWSKYAEFLTFRGGLDLVTGGLWLTDIAHHHLVIAILFLIAGHMYRTNWGIGHGLKEILEAHKGPFAGQGHKGLYEILTTSWHAQLSLNLAMLGSLTIVLAHHMYSMTPYPYLATDYGTQLSLFTHHMWIGGFLIVGAAAYAAIFMVRDYDPTTRYNNLLNRVLRHCNTIISHLNWVGIFLGFHNFVLYIPLQEKCSSATPSKRHQFSTLHRQMILATPKQVSPSRRPSPIVD
;
A
#
# COMPACT_ATOMS: atom_id res chain seq x y z
N MET A 1 -6.38 14.30 -12.49
CA MET A 1 -6.46 13.21 -13.49
C MET A 1 -7.67 13.24 -14.45
N PRO A 2 -8.86 13.85 -14.21
CA PRO A 2 -9.96 13.73 -15.18
C PRO A 2 -9.63 14.34 -16.54
N ARG A 3 -9.01 15.52 -16.60
CA ARG A 3 -8.66 16.17 -17.88
C ARG A 3 -7.69 15.34 -18.72
N TYR A 4 -6.64 14.77 -18.12
CA TYR A 4 -5.60 14.05 -18.87
C TYR A 4 -5.99 12.60 -19.19
N PHE A 5 -6.80 11.95 -18.36
CA PHE A 5 -7.37 10.64 -18.65
C PHE A 5 -8.50 10.72 -19.70
N ILE A 6 -9.34 11.77 -19.66
CA ILE A 6 -10.33 12.05 -20.72
C ILE A 6 -9.63 12.42 -22.03
N LEU A 7 -8.53 13.18 -21.98
CA LEU A 7 -7.70 13.44 -23.16
C LEU A 7 -7.06 12.14 -23.70
N TRP A 8 -6.68 11.20 -22.83
CA TRP A 8 -6.18 9.89 -23.22
C TRP A 8 -7.25 9.03 -23.91
N ILE A 9 -8.48 8.95 -23.36
CA ILE A 9 -9.60 8.25 -24.01
C ILE A 9 -9.98 8.91 -25.33
N LYS A 10 -10.01 10.25 -25.38
CA LYS A 10 -10.36 11.00 -26.59
C LYS A 10 -9.31 10.80 -27.69
N ASP A 11 -8.03 10.80 -27.34
CA ASP A 11 -6.93 10.53 -28.27
C ASP A 11 -6.91 9.05 -28.73
N LEU A 12 -7.45 8.12 -27.92
CA LEU A 12 -7.68 6.73 -28.31
C LEU A 12 -8.86 6.60 -29.31
N ILE A 13 -9.95 7.35 -29.09
CA ILE A 13 -11.15 7.37 -29.95
C ILE A 13 -10.87 8.06 -31.29
N ASP A 14 -10.10 9.16 -31.28
CA ASP A 14 -9.72 9.90 -32.48
C ASP A 14 -8.76 9.09 -33.37
N ARG A 15 -7.97 8.18 -32.78
CA ARG A 15 -7.13 7.21 -33.53
C ARG A 15 -7.93 6.06 -34.15
N GLY A 16 -9.15 5.79 -33.66
CA GLY A 16 -10.01 4.70 -34.13
C GLY A 16 -11.07 5.09 -35.17
N SER A 17 -11.24 6.38 -35.48
CA SER A 17 -12.34 6.89 -36.31
C SER A 17 -11.88 7.66 -37.55
N THR A 18 -11.08 7.04 -38.41
CA THR A 18 -10.99 7.47 -39.82
C THR A 18 -12.22 6.96 -40.59
N VAL A 19 -13.40 7.47 -40.26
CA VAL A 19 -14.60 7.35 -41.11
C VAL A 19 -15.23 8.73 -41.22
N LYS A 20 -15.10 9.32 -42.41
CA LYS A 20 -15.74 10.59 -42.79
C LYS A 20 -17.26 10.45 -42.63
N THR A 21 -17.88 11.29 -41.79
CA THR A 21 -19.30 11.60 -41.90
C THR A 21 -19.51 13.11 -41.93
N ASN A 22 -20.08 13.56 -43.05
CA ASN A 22 -20.66 14.89 -43.22
C ASN A 22 -21.92 15.00 -42.36
N SER A 23 -22.09 16.08 -41.58
CA SER A 23 -23.42 16.69 -41.43
C SER A 23 -23.36 18.11 -40.87
N ARG A 24 -24.36 18.87 -41.29
CA ARG A 24 -24.58 20.31 -41.14
C ARG A 24 -25.07 20.67 -39.73
N GLY A 25 -24.66 21.85 -39.26
CA GLY A 25 -25.54 22.90 -38.74
C GLY A 25 -26.25 22.71 -37.40
N GLY A 26 -25.93 23.60 -36.44
CA GLY A 26 -26.76 23.85 -35.25
C GLY A 26 -26.06 24.71 -34.21
N LYS A 27 -26.12 26.04 -34.34
CA LYS A 27 -25.65 27.01 -33.33
C LYS A 27 -26.69 27.11 -32.21
N LEU A 28 -26.33 26.74 -30.98
CA LEU A 28 -27.01 27.21 -29.77
C LEU A 28 -26.02 28.04 -28.92
N SER A 29 -26.47 29.23 -28.56
CA SER A 29 -25.72 30.27 -27.85
C SER A 29 -25.66 29.99 -26.34
N SER A 30 -24.46 29.92 -25.76
CA SER A 30 -24.26 30.03 -24.30
C SER A 30 -22.95 30.79 -24.01
N THR A 31 -23.07 32.12 -23.94
CA THR A 31 -21.96 33.09 -23.89
C THR A 31 -21.28 33.20 -22.51
N VAL A 32 -21.55 32.30 -21.56
CA VAL A 32 -21.02 32.40 -20.18
C VAL A 32 -20.09 31.24 -19.78
N LEU A 33 -20.03 30.14 -20.56
CA LEU A 33 -19.15 28.98 -20.30
C LEU A 33 -17.84 28.97 -21.12
N ARG A 34 -17.62 29.94 -22.03
CA ARG A 34 -16.43 29.95 -22.91
C ARG A 34 -15.13 30.41 -22.25
N LYS A 35 -15.18 31.20 -21.17
CA LYS A 35 -13.95 31.76 -20.55
C LYS A 35 -13.08 30.74 -19.80
N GLY A 36 -13.54 29.50 -19.58
CA GLY A 36 -12.76 28.43 -18.93
C GLY A 36 -12.30 27.28 -19.85
N ILE A 37 -12.74 27.29 -21.11
CA ILE A 37 -12.44 26.22 -22.09
C ILE A 37 -11.40 26.68 -23.13
N ASP A 38 -11.25 27.99 -23.33
CA ASP A 38 -10.26 28.59 -24.23
C ASP A 38 -8.92 28.88 -23.54
N SER A 39 -8.41 27.93 -22.74
CA SER A 39 -6.99 27.93 -22.37
C SER A 39 -6.18 27.46 -23.60
N PRO A 40 -5.24 28.25 -24.14
CA PRO A 40 -4.48 27.85 -25.33
C PRO A 40 -3.79 26.51 -25.06
N ILE A 41 -3.91 25.58 -26.02
CA ILE A 41 -3.13 24.34 -26.04
C ILE A 41 -1.66 24.77 -25.92
N PRO A 42 -0.92 24.32 -24.90
CA PRO A 42 0.45 24.76 -24.71
C PRO A 42 1.28 24.41 -25.95
N THR A 43 1.76 25.44 -26.64
CA THR A 43 2.71 25.34 -27.75
C THR A 43 4.03 24.78 -27.23
N GLY A 44 4.63 23.84 -27.98
CA GLY A 44 6.04 23.41 -27.89
C GLY A 44 6.63 23.25 -26.49
N GLU A 45 7.11 24.36 -25.93
CA GLU A 45 7.77 24.50 -24.62
C GLU A 45 6.87 24.23 -23.40
N ASN A 46 5.58 24.59 -23.46
CA ASN A 46 4.67 24.52 -22.30
C ASN A 46 4.03 23.13 -22.10
N ARG A 47 4.46 22.10 -22.83
CA ARG A 47 3.94 20.73 -22.66
C ARG A 47 4.62 20.04 -21.47
N PRO A 48 3.87 19.34 -20.60
CA PRO A 48 4.44 18.64 -19.44
C PRO A 48 5.21 17.37 -19.80
N PHE A 49 5.16 16.94 -21.07
CA PHE A 49 5.83 15.74 -21.58
C PHE A 49 6.60 16.04 -22.85
N ASP A 50 7.79 15.47 -22.96
CA ASP A 50 8.57 15.43 -24.19
C ASP A 50 8.14 14.23 -25.05
N ARG A 51 8.00 14.44 -26.37
CA ARG A 51 7.62 13.39 -27.33
C ARG A 51 8.88 12.76 -27.94
N GLU A 52 8.95 11.42 -27.90
CA GLU A 52 10.00 10.58 -28.51
C GLU A 52 11.43 10.98 -28.15
N ILE A 53 11.89 10.56 -26.97
CA ILE A 53 13.22 10.96 -26.45
C ILE A 53 14.31 9.98 -26.91
N LEU A 54 13.99 8.68 -26.99
CA LEU A 54 14.93 7.63 -27.38
C LEU A 54 14.27 6.69 -28.39
N LYS A 55 14.85 6.57 -29.59
CA LYS A 55 14.42 5.55 -30.56
C LYS A 55 14.74 4.17 -30.02
N LEU A 56 13.73 3.31 -29.93
CA LEU A 56 13.91 1.88 -29.68
C LEU A 56 14.85 1.30 -30.75
N ARG A 57 16.09 1.02 -30.37
CA ARG A 57 17.03 0.28 -31.19
C ARG A 57 16.97 -1.17 -30.74
N ARG A 58 16.64 -2.11 -31.66
CA ARG A 58 16.92 -3.54 -31.45
C ARG A 58 18.43 -3.69 -31.40
N LEU A 59 19.02 -3.64 -30.21
CA LEU A 59 20.43 -3.96 -30.01
C LEU A 59 20.58 -5.48 -30.03
N GLY A 60 20.85 -6.02 -31.22
CA GLY A 60 21.45 -7.34 -31.33
C GLY A 60 22.81 -7.32 -30.65
N SER A 61 23.04 -8.32 -29.79
CA SER A 61 24.23 -8.49 -28.94
C SER A 61 24.31 -7.51 -27.76
N ILE A 62 24.06 -8.07 -26.57
CA ILE A 62 24.19 -7.41 -25.26
C ILE A 62 25.65 -6.97 -25.09
N LYS A 63 25.95 -5.69 -25.34
CA LYS A 63 26.99 -5.04 -24.56
C LYS A 63 26.36 -4.71 -23.20
N PRO A 64 26.97 -5.09 -22.06
CA PRO A 64 26.51 -4.59 -20.77
C PRO A 64 26.46 -3.05 -20.86
N PRO A 65 25.43 -2.43 -20.29
CA PRO A 65 25.13 -1.02 -20.51
C PRO A 65 26.38 -0.17 -20.26
N SER A 66 26.53 0.91 -21.05
CA SER A 66 27.60 1.89 -20.87
C SER A 66 27.40 2.65 -19.56
N ILE A 67 27.68 1.99 -18.44
CA ILE A 67 27.70 2.53 -17.09
C ILE A 67 28.97 3.38 -17.00
N GLY A 68 28.82 4.70 -16.93
CA GLY A 68 29.84 5.68 -16.54
C GLY A 68 31.15 5.73 -17.36
N ASN A 69 31.54 6.93 -17.81
CA ASN A 69 32.85 7.18 -18.44
C ASN A 69 34.07 6.75 -17.59
N LYS A 70 33.89 6.53 -16.27
CA LYS A 70 34.93 5.98 -15.37
C LYS A 70 35.15 4.47 -15.55
N LEU A 71 34.10 3.69 -15.79
CA LEU A 71 34.20 2.24 -16.00
C LEU A 71 34.84 1.93 -17.36
N LEU A 72 34.62 2.79 -18.36
CA LEU A 72 35.29 2.71 -19.66
C LEU A 72 36.82 2.88 -19.56
N ARG A 73 37.34 3.59 -18.55
CA ARG A 73 38.79 3.72 -18.31
C ARG A 73 39.39 2.57 -17.50
N SER A 74 38.59 1.78 -16.78
CA SER A 74 39.06 0.60 -16.04
C SER A 74 39.07 -0.69 -16.89
N LEU A 75 38.73 -0.59 -18.18
CA LEU A 75 38.75 -1.68 -19.17
C LEU A 75 40.13 -2.36 -19.35
N LEU A 76 41.18 -1.91 -18.66
CA LEU A 76 42.53 -2.47 -18.70
C LEU A 76 42.85 -3.45 -17.56
N LEU A 77 42.00 -3.63 -16.54
CA LEU A 77 42.20 -4.63 -15.48
C LEU A 77 41.11 -5.70 -15.51
N ARG A 78 41.55 -6.92 -15.87
CA ARG A 78 40.77 -8.09 -16.28
C ARG A 78 40.24 -8.95 -15.11
N ASP A 79 38.98 -9.39 -15.27
CA ASP A 79 38.52 -10.79 -15.22
C ASP A 79 38.10 -11.51 -13.90
N LEU A 80 37.68 -10.83 -12.83
CA LEU A 80 36.84 -11.49 -11.78
C LEU A 80 35.78 -10.59 -11.09
N ILE A 81 35.86 -9.26 -11.25
CA ILE A 81 35.04 -8.28 -10.50
C ILE A 81 33.88 -7.69 -11.34
N LEU A 82 33.82 -8.00 -12.65
CA LEU A 82 32.87 -7.41 -13.61
C LEU A 82 31.37 -7.66 -13.35
N PRO A 83 30.90 -8.83 -12.87
CA PRO A 83 29.48 -9.01 -12.57
C PRO A 83 29.07 -8.17 -11.37
N LEU A 84 29.84 -8.19 -10.27
CA LEU A 84 29.45 -7.51 -9.03
C LEU A 84 29.36 -5.99 -9.19
N GLY A 85 30.32 -5.35 -9.88
CA GLY A 85 30.25 -3.90 -10.12
C GLY A 85 29.07 -3.50 -11.02
N SER A 86 28.82 -4.25 -12.10
CA SER A 86 27.69 -3.96 -13.01
C SER A 86 26.32 -4.21 -12.36
N HIS A 87 26.20 -5.19 -11.46
CA HIS A 87 24.96 -5.45 -10.72
C HIS A 87 24.74 -4.46 -9.56
N ALA A 88 25.81 -4.04 -8.87
CA ALA A 88 25.73 -3.07 -7.78
C ALA A 88 25.33 -1.67 -8.27
N ASP A 89 25.89 -1.23 -9.39
CA ASP A 89 25.66 0.12 -9.92
C ASP A 89 24.43 0.19 -10.85
N ALA A 90 23.75 -0.93 -11.13
CA ALA A 90 22.66 -1.00 -12.11
C ALA A 90 21.51 -0.03 -11.80
N HIS A 91 21.16 0.12 -10.52
CA HIS A 91 20.08 1.01 -10.06
C HIS A 91 20.61 2.26 -9.34
N ASP A 92 21.92 2.51 -9.34
CA ASP A 92 22.50 3.76 -8.85
C ASP A 92 22.44 4.84 -9.95
N PHE A 93 21.23 5.30 -10.26
CA PHE A 93 20.98 6.18 -11.41
C PHE A 93 21.75 7.51 -11.37
N ASP A 94 22.01 8.06 -10.18
CA ASP A 94 22.77 9.31 -10.02
C ASP A 94 24.25 9.14 -10.37
N SER A 95 24.77 7.91 -10.31
CA SER A 95 26.13 7.62 -10.78
C SER A 95 26.23 7.60 -12.31
N HIS A 96 25.10 7.42 -13.00
CA HIS A 96 25.05 7.33 -14.46
C HIS A 96 24.96 8.69 -15.12
N THR A 97 24.22 9.62 -14.53
CA THR A 97 23.97 10.96 -15.07
C THR A 97 23.80 11.96 -13.92
N SER A 98 24.12 13.23 -14.19
CA SER A 98 23.90 14.34 -13.23
C SER A 98 22.60 15.10 -13.49
N ASP A 99 21.87 14.73 -14.55
CA ASP A 99 20.59 15.35 -14.88
C ASP A 99 19.45 14.77 -14.03
N LEU A 100 18.94 15.57 -13.09
CA LEU A 100 17.83 15.20 -12.20
C LEU A 100 16.55 14.85 -12.98
N GLU A 101 16.33 15.46 -14.15
CA GLU A 101 15.17 15.15 -14.98
C GLU A 101 15.25 13.73 -15.54
N GLU A 102 16.41 13.33 -16.06
CA GLU A 102 16.65 11.97 -16.55
C GLU A 102 16.55 10.94 -15.42
N ILE A 103 17.12 11.23 -14.24
CA ILE A 103 17.00 10.37 -13.05
C ILE A 103 15.53 10.19 -12.67
N SER A 104 14.77 11.27 -12.60
CA SER A 104 13.33 11.24 -12.26
C SER A 104 12.53 10.38 -13.23
N ARG A 105 12.85 10.45 -14.54
CA ARG A 105 12.24 9.61 -15.57
C ARG A 105 12.58 8.13 -15.39
N LYS A 106 13.84 7.79 -15.08
CA LYS A 106 14.26 6.40 -14.79
C LYS A 106 13.57 5.84 -13.55
N VAL A 107 13.49 6.63 -12.47
CA VAL A 107 12.78 6.24 -11.24
C VAL A 107 11.30 5.97 -11.52
N PHE A 108 10.63 6.88 -12.23
CA PHE A 108 9.21 6.74 -12.57
C PHE A 108 8.91 5.51 -13.43
N SER A 109 9.75 5.26 -14.43
CA SER A 109 9.75 4.07 -15.27
C SER A 109 9.92 2.80 -14.43
N ALA A 110 10.96 2.75 -13.60
CA ALA A 110 11.24 1.61 -12.71
C ALA A 110 10.09 1.30 -11.74
N HIS A 111 9.35 2.30 -11.26
CA HIS A 111 8.16 2.08 -10.44
C HIS A 111 7.08 1.26 -11.18
N PHE A 112 6.82 1.56 -12.46
CA PHE A 112 5.88 0.76 -13.25
C PHE A 112 6.40 -0.66 -13.52
N GLY A 113 7.71 -0.81 -13.75
CA GLY A 113 8.35 -2.13 -13.83
C GLY A 113 8.13 -2.95 -12.55
N GLN A 114 8.35 -2.35 -11.38
CA GLN A 114 8.11 -2.99 -10.08
C GLN A 114 6.63 -3.34 -9.88
N LEU A 115 5.71 -2.45 -10.23
CA LEU A 115 4.27 -2.71 -10.16
C LEU A 115 3.85 -3.89 -11.05
N SER A 116 4.44 -4.01 -12.25
CA SER A 116 4.20 -5.18 -13.10
C SER A 116 4.62 -6.48 -12.41
N ILE A 117 5.78 -6.51 -11.75
CA ILE A 117 6.25 -7.71 -11.05
C ILE A 117 5.30 -8.06 -9.91
N ILE A 118 4.80 -7.06 -9.17
CA ILE A 118 3.80 -7.26 -8.12
C ILE A 118 2.51 -7.85 -8.69
N PHE A 119 1.98 -7.32 -9.80
CA PHE A 119 0.79 -7.86 -10.45
C PHE A 119 1.01 -9.26 -11.02
N LEU A 120 2.20 -9.57 -11.53
CA LEU A 120 2.56 -10.90 -11.99
C LEU A 120 2.63 -11.90 -10.82
N TRP A 121 3.20 -11.49 -9.69
CA TRP A 121 3.20 -12.29 -8.47
C TRP A 121 1.76 -12.53 -7.97
N LEU A 122 0.92 -11.49 -7.92
CA LEU A 122 -0.50 -11.63 -7.59
C LEU A 122 -1.21 -12.58 -8.56
N ASN A 123 -1.00 -12.46 -9.87
CA ASN A 123 -1.51 -13.41 -10.86
C ASN A 123 -1.14 -14.85 -10.49
N GLY A 124 0.13 -15.11 -10.16
CA GLY A 124 0.59 -16.42 -9.73
C GLY A 124 -0.16 -16.93 -8.50
N MET A 125 -0.35 -16.11 -7.47
CA MET A 125 -1.07 -16.51 -6.25
C MET A 125 -2.52 -16.90 -6.53
N TYR A 126 -3.25 -16.10 -7.32
CA TYR A 126 -4.64 -16.42 -7.70
C TYR A 126 -4.72 -17.62 -8.66
N PHE A 127 -3.79 -17.76 -9.59
CA PHE A 127 -3.75 -18.88 -10.53
C PHE A 127 -3.49 -20.22 -9.82
N HIS A 128 -2.56 -20.23 -8.86
CA HIS A 128 -2.29 -21.39 -8.03
C HIS A 128 -3.52 -21.78 -7.20
N GLY A 129 -4.22 -20.79 -6.62
CA GLY A 129 -5.52 -20.99 -5.99
C GLY A 129 -6.55 -21.62 -6.92
N ALA A 130 -6.61 -21.19 -8.17
CA ALA A 130 -7.60 -21.67 -9.12
C ALA A 130 -7.34 -23.08 -9.69
N ARG A 131 -6.10 -23.58 -9.66
CA ARG A 131 -5.71 -24.80 -10.41
C ARG A 131 -5.07 -25.89 -9.57
N PHE A 132 -4.41 -25.53 -8.48
CA PHE A 132 -3.57 -26.44 -7.70
C PHE A 132 -3.87 -26.33 -6.20
N SER A 133 -5.11 -26.07 -5.84
CA SER A 133 -5.51 -25.82 -4.46
C SER A 133 -6.73 -26.64 -4.04
N ASN A 134 -6.95 -26.74 -2.74
CA ASN A 134 -8.16 -27.29 -2.14
C ASN A 134 -9.14 -26.19 -1.68
N TYR A 135 -9.18 -25.05 -2.37
CA TYR A 135 -9.94 -23.88 -1.91
C TYR A 135 -11.45 -24.13 -1.75
N GLU A 136 -12.10 -24.81 -2.70
CA GLU A 136 -13.54 -25.10 -2.58
C GLU A 136 -13.86 -26.05 -1.42
N ALA A 137 -13.02 -27.08 -1.23
CA ALA A 137 -13.10 -28.00 -0.10
C ALA A 137 -12.91 -27.25 1.24
N TRP A 138 -11.88 -26.42 1.32
CA TRP A 138 -11.63 -25.57 2.49
C TRP A 138 -12.79 -24.60 2.76
N LEU A 139 -13.45 -24.08 1.72
CA LEU A 139 -14.58 -23.18 1.91
C LEU A 139 -15.78 -23.86 2.57
N SER A 140 -16.00 -25.16 2.32
CA SER A 140 -17.04 -25.96 2.98
C SER A 140 -16.70 -26.32 4.43
N ASP A 141 -15.44 -26.61 4.75
CA ASP A 141 -15.01 -26.86 6.14
C ASP A 141 -13.67 -26.15 6.46
N PRO A 142 -13.73 -24.85 6.78
CA PRO A 142 -12.54 -24.05 7.08
C PRO A 142 -11.86 -24.43 8.40
N THR A 143 -12.54 -25.22 9.25
CA THR A 143 -12.09 -25.53 10.60
C THR A 143 -11.21 -26.78 10.66
N HIS A 144 -11.47 -27.77 9.80
CA HIS A 144 -10.71 -29.02 9.79
C HIS A 144 -9.77 -29.16 8.59
N ILE A 145 -10.07 -28.49 7.47
CA ILE A 145 -9.26 -28.60 6.25
C ILE A 145 -8.13 -27.57 6.30
N GLY A 146 -6.90 -28.03 6.04
CA GLY A 146 -5.73 -27.15 5.96
C GLY A 146 -5.67 -26.44 4.60
N PRO A 147 -5.38 -25.13 4.54
CA PRO A 147 -5.24 -24.44 3.27
C PRO A 147 -4.00 -24.91 2.51
N SER A 148 -4.14 -25.33 1.25
CA SER A 148 -3.04 -25.76 0.38
C SER A 148 -3.24 -25.27 -1.05
N ALA A 149 -2.18 -24.74 -1.68
CA ALA A 149 -2.22 -24.21 -3.05
C ALA A 149 -0.94 -24.52 -3.86
N GLN A 150 -0.14 -25.47 -3.39
CA GLN A 150 1.10 -25.88 -4.06
C GLN A 150 1.23 -27.39 -4.04
N VAL A 151 1.42 -27.98 -5.22
CA VAL A 151 1.59 -29.42 -5.41
C VAL A 151 2.95 -29.66 -6.05
N VAL A 152 3.73 -30.58 -5.49
CA VAL A 152 5.08 -30.92 -5.91
C VAL A 152 5.03 -32.09 -6.90
N TRP A 153 5.82 -32.00 -7.98
CA TRP A 153 5.92 -33.08 -8.96
C TRP A 153 6.74 -34.29 -8.43
N PRO A 154 6.31 -35.53 -8.73
CA PRO A 154 6.98 -36.75 -8.27
C PRO A 154 8.15 -37.12 -9.17
N ILE A 155 9.31 -36.50 -8.95
CA ILE A 155 10.53 -36.73 -9.76
C ILE A 155 11.57 -37.56 -8.99
N VAL A 156 11.88 -37.16 -7.76
CA VAL A 156 13.02 -37.70 -6.98
C VAL A 156 12.64 -38.16 -5.56
N GLY A 157 11.35 -38.42 -5.30
CA GLY A 157 10.85 -38.70 -3.94
C GLY A 157 10.37 -37.45 -3.20
N GLN A 158 10.47 -36.27 -3.81
CA GLN A 158 10.03 -34.99 -3.23
C GLN A 158 8.51 -34.86 -3.10
N GLU A 159 7.73 -35.76 -3.69
CA GLU A 159 6.28 -35.87 -3.49
C GLU A 159 5.90 -36.20 -2.04
N ILE A 160 6.85 -36.63 -1.19
CA ILE A 160 6.66 -36.71 0.26
C ILE A 160 6.24 -35.37 0.89
N LEU A 161 6.58 -34.25 0.24
CA LEU A 161 6.17 -32.90 0.65
C LEU A 161 4.66 -32.65 0.41
N ASN A 162 4.00 -33.45 -0.43
CA ASN A 162 2.55 -33.39 -0.62
C ASN A 162 1.85 -34.12 0.54
N GLY A 163 1.80 -33.43 1.69
CA GLY A 163 1.08 -33.91 2.87
C GLY A 163 -0.42 -34.01 2.63
N ASP A 164 -1.10 -34.87 3.38
CA ASP A 164 -2.55 -34.99 3.34
C ASP A 164 -3.20 -33.77 4.01
N MET A 165 -3.98 -33.01 3.24
CA MET A 165 -4.63 -31.78 3.69
C MET A 165 -6.13 -31.99 3.98
N SER A 166 -6.56 -33.25 4.09
CA SER A 166 -7.95 -33.70 4.19
C SER A 166 -8.71 -33.67 2.85
N GLU A 167 -9.82 -34.40 2.81
CA GLU A 167 -10.68 -34.60 1.61
C GLU A 167 -9.95 -35.13 0.36
N GLY A 168 -8.86 -35.88 0.56
CA GLY A 168 -8.13 -36.52 -0.54
C GLY A 168 -7.22 -35.58 -1.34
N PHE A 169 -7.09 -34.32 -0.94
CA PHE A 169 -6.12 -33.39 -1.52
C PHE A 169 -4.75 -33.55 -0.84
N ARG A 170 -3.69 -33.69 -1.66
CA ARG A 170 -2.31 -33.76 -1.18
C ARG A 170 -1.48 -32.62 -1.74
N GLY A 171 -0.86 -31.85 -0.88
CA GLY A 171 -0.09 -30.67 -1.26
C GLY A 171 0.69 -30.08 -0.09
N ILE A 172 1.30 -28.91 -0.30
CA ILE A 172 2.00 -28.16 0.74
C ILE A 172 1.00 -27.22 1.44
N GLN A 173 0.99 -27.23 2.76
CA GLN A 173 0.19 -26.29 3.54
C GLN A 173 0.74 -24.88 3.37
N ILE A 174 -0.12 -23.93 2.98
CA ILE A 174 0.26 -22.52 2.84
C ILE A 174 -0.05 -21.76 4.13
N THR A 175 0.78 -20.77 4.45
CA THR A 175 0.60 -19.91 5.65
C THR A 175 0.51 -18.41 5.28
N SER A 176 0.08 -18.12 4.06
CA SER A 176 0.00 -16.77 3.47
C SER A 176 -1.36 -16.10 3.63
N SER A 177 -2.36 -16.77 4.22
CA SER A 177 -3.73 -16.28 4.44
C SER A 177 -4.58 -16.02 3.19
N PHE A 178 -4.15 -16.45 2.00
CA PHE A 178 -4.91 -16.17 0.77
C PHE A 178 -6.33 -16.75 0.78
N PHE A 179 -6.55 -17.92 1.37
CA PHE A 179 -7.86 -18.54 1.46
C PHE A 179 -8.84 -17.69 2.29
N GLN A 180 -8.40 -17.19 3.44
CA GLN A 180 -9.18 -16.32 4.31
C GLN A 180 -9.47 -14.96 3.63
N ILE A 181 -8.52 -14.42 2.87
CA ILE A 181 -8.70 -13.19 2.08
C ILE A 181 -9.73 -13.41 0.97
N TRP A 182 -9.65 -14.53 0.24
CA TRP A 182 -10.58 -14.87 -0.84
C TRP A 182 -11.99 -15.08 -0.32
N ARG A 183 -12.16 -15.77 0.82
CA ARG A 183 -13.45 -15.91 1.49
C ARG A 183 -14.03 -14.56 1.90
N ALA A 184 -13.22 -13.71 2.55
CA ALA A 184 -13.65 -12.36 2.91
C ALA A 184 -14.03 -11.53 1.67
N SER A 185 -13.34 -11.74 0.55
CA SER A 185 -13.64 -11.10 -0.75
C SER A 185 -14.73 -11.83 -1.55
N ARG A 186 -15.43 -12.79 -0.94
CA ARG A 186 -16.59 -13.51 -1.49
C ARG A 186 -16.27 -14.48 -2.64
N ILE A 187 -15.01 -14.87 -2.83
CA ILE A 187 -14.69 -15.81 -3.89
C ILE A 187 -15.21 -17.20 -3.52
N THR A 188 -16.17 -17.73 -4.29
CA THR A 188 -16.84 -19.02 -3.96
C THR A 188 -16.44 -20.18 -4.87
N ASN A 189 -15.76 -19.91 -5.99
CA ASN A 189 -15.38 -20.93 -6.95
C ASN A 189 -14.03 -20.65 -7.60
N GLU A 190 -13.43 -21.69 -8.16
CA GLU A 190 -12.13 -21.62 -8.85
C GLU A 190 -12.16 -20.74 -10.11
N LEU A 191 -13.31 -20.66 -10.80
CA LEU A 191 -13.47 -19.83 -11.99
C LEU A 191 -13.23 -18.34 -11.70
N GLN A 192 -13.74 -17.84 -10.57
CA GLN A 192 -13.53 -16.46 -10.13
C GLN A 192 -12.05 -16.17 -9.83
N LEU A 193 -11.33 -17.12 -9.20
CA LEU A 193 -9.88 -17.02 -8.99
C LEU A 193 -9.14 -16.97 -10.34
N TYR A 194 -9.52 -17.81 -11.29
CA TYR A 194 -8.93 -17.86 -12.61
C TYR A 194 -9.13 -16.55 -13.40
N CYS A 195 -10.35 -15.99 -13.38
CA CYS A 195 -10.64 -14.70 -14.00
C CYS A 195 -9.84 -13.56 -13.35
N THR A 196 -9.72 -13.57 -12.02
CA THR A 196 -8.92 -12.58 -11.28
C THR A 196 -7.43 -12.68 -11.63
N ALA A 197 -6.92 -13.91 -11.78
CA ALA A 197 -5.55 -14.14 -12.23
C ALA A 197 -5.33 -13.54 -13.64
N ILE A 198 -6.22 -13.81 -14.60
CA ILE A 198 -6.11 -13.23 -15.95
C ILE A 198 -6.16 -11.69 -15.88
N GLY A 199 -7.06 -11.13 -15.07
CA GLY A 199 -7.11 -9.68 -14.84
C GLY A 199 -5.78 -9.13 -14.35
N ALA A 200 -5.19 -9.73 -13.31
CA ALA A 200 -3.89 -9.34 -12.78
C ALA A 200 -2.76 -9.44 -13.84
N LEU A 201 -2.80 -10.46 -14.72
CA LEU A 201 -1.83 -10.59 -15.82
C LEU A 201 -1.98 -9.47 -16.87
N ILE A 202 -3.21 -9.11 -17.23
CA ILE A 202 -3.47 -7.96 -18.12
C ILE A 202 -2.95 -6.68 -17.49
N PHE A 203 -3.20 -6.46 -16.18
CA PHE A 203 -2.65 -5.30 -15.47
C PHE A 203 -1.12 -5.30 -15.42
N ALA A 204 -0.47 -6.45 -15.22
CA ALA A 204 0.99 -6.55 -15.31
C ALA A 204 1.50 -6.08 -16.70
N ALA A 205 0.88 -6.57 -17.78
CA ALA A 205 1.22 -6.14 -19.14
C ALA A 205 0.96 -4.63 -19.37
N LEU A 206 -0.13 -4.08 -18.82
CA LEU A 206 -0.42 -2.65 -18.87
C LEU A 206 0.61 -1.82 -18.11
N MET A 207 1.09 -2.28 -16.95
CA MET A 207 2.14 -1.60 -16.20
C MET A 207 3.47 -1.61 -16.96
N LEU A 208 3.86 -2.73 -17.59
CA LEU A 208 5.05 -2.76 -18.47
C LEU A 208 4.90 -1.85 -19.69
N PHE A 209 3.69 -1.75 -20.24
CA PHE A 209 3.45 -0.81 -21.32
C PHE A 209 3.55 0.64 -20.84
N ALA A 210 2.99 0.96 -19.67
CA ALA A 210 3.06 2.30 -19.07
C ALA A 210 4.51 2.70 -18.76
N ASP A 211 5.32 1.77 -18.25
CA ASP A 211 6.77 1.90 -18.07
C ASP A 211 7.44 2.36 -19.37
N TRP A 212 7.35 1.53 -20.41
CA TRP A 212 7.92 1.83 -21.72
C TRP A 212 7.41 3.17 -22.29
N PHE A 213 6.10 3.42 -22.16
CA PHE A 213 5.47 4.60 -22.72
C PHE A 213 5.96 5.89 -22.05
N HIS A 214 6.02 5.91 -20.71
CA HIS A 214 6.44 7.07 -19.94
C HIS A 214 7.95 7.27 -19.89
N TYR A 215 8.76 6.30 -20.33
CA TYR A 215 10.19 6.51 -20.52
C TYR A 215 10.56 6.90 -21.94
N HIS A 216 10.05 6.18 -22.96
CA HIS A 216 10.49 6.34 -24.34
C HIS A 216 9.61 7.27 -25.19
N LYS A 217 8.30 7.33 -24.94
CA LYS A 217 7.34 8.02 -25.80
C LYS A 217 6.88 9.36 -25.24
N ALA A 218 6.49 9.40 -23.97
CA ALA A 218 5.93 10.56 -23.30
C ALA A 218 6.57 10.71 -21.92
N ALA A 219 7.82 11.18 -21.88
CA ALA A 219 8.53 11.34 -20.62
C ALA A 219 8.18 12.66 -19.95
N PRO A 220 7.80 12.65 -18.66
CA PRO A 220 7.48 13.87 -17.94
C PRO A 220 8.71 14.77 -17.75
N LYS A 221 8.48 16.08 -17.70
CA LYS A 221 9.51 17.07 -17.34
C LYS A 221 9.70 17.17 -15.83
N LEU A 222 10.83 17.72 -15.38
CA LEU A 222 11.14 17.86 -13.94
C LEU A 222 10.06 18.63 -13.16
N ALA A 223 9.52 19.71 -13.75
CA ALA A 223 8.46 20.51 -13.14
C ALA A 223 7.19 19.69 -12.81
N TRP A 224 6.92 18.61 -13.55
CA TRP A 224 5.80 17.71 -13.26
C TRP A 224 6.06 16.87 -12.01
N PHE A 225 7.29 16.38 -11.83
CA PHE A 225 7.68 15.62 -10.64
C PHE A 225 7.71 16.49 -9.37
N GLN A 226 8.05 17.77 -9.52
CA GLN A 226 8.16 18.72 -8.42
C GLN A 226 6.82 19.36 -8.01
N ASP A 227 5.72 19.07 -8.71
CA ASP A 227 4.37 19.50 -8.35
C ASP A 227 3.81 18.63 -7.20
N VAL A 228 4.39 18.81 -6.01
CA VAL A 228 4.12 18.00 -4.82
C VAL A 228 2.73 18.24 -4.24
N GLU A 229 2.20 19.47 -4.31
CA GLU A 229 0.83 19.76 -3.89
C GLU A 229 -0.18 18.97 -4.73
N SER A 230 -0.01 18.96 -6.05
CA SER A 230 -0.85 18.15 -6.94
C SER A 230 -0.69 16.66 -6.66
N MET A 231 0.56 16.17 -6.51
CA MET A 231 0.83 14.77 -6.19
C MET A 231 0.12 14.33 -4.90
N LEU A 232 0.23 15.11 -3.81
CA LEU A 232 -0.40 14.78 -2.53
C LEU A 232 -1.91 14.81 -2.59
N ASN A 233 -2.51 15.84 -3.21
CA ASN A 233 -3.96 15.88 -3.39
C ASN A 233 -4.46 14.66 -4.19
N HIS A 234 -3.75 14.27 -5.25
CA HIS A 234 -4.13 13.11 -6.06
C HIS A 234 -3.87 11.78 -5.36
N HIS A 235 -2.85 11.63 -4.52
CA HIS A 235 -2.64 10.40 -3.76
C HIS A 235 -3.64 10.29 -2.60
N LEU A 236 -3.92 11.37 -1.88
CA LEU A 236 -4.89 11.37 -0.78
C LEU A 236 -6.33 11.20 -1.32
N ALA A 237 -6.80 12.08 -2.20
CA ALA A 237 -8.15 11.97 -2.74
C ALA A 237 -8.25 10.90 -3.84
N GLY A 238 -7.36 10.90 -4.81
CA GLY A 238 -7.44 9.96 -5.93
C GLY A 238 -7.17 8.51 -5.52
N LEU A 239 -5.99 8.24 -4.97
CA LEU A 239 -5.58 6.85 -4.68
C LEU A 239 -6.24 6.30 -3.40
N LEU A 240 -6.13 7.03 -2.27
CA LEU A 240 -6.61 6.52 -0.98
C LEU A 240 -8.12 6.66 -0.81
N TRP A 241 -8.72 7.82 -1.14
CA TRP A 241 -10.18 7.98 -1.04
C TRP A 241 -10.94 7.10 -2.02
N LEU A 242 -10.69 7.20 -3.34
CA LEU A 242 -11.42 6.35 -4.31
C LEU A 242 -11.13 4.86 -4.10
N GLY A 243 -9.91 4.51 -3.66
CA GLY A 243 -9.57 3.13 -3.31
C GLY A 243 -10.41 2.62 -2.15
N SER A 244 -10.42 3.35 -1.02
CA SER A 244 -11.19 2.98 0.17
C SER A 244 -12.71 3.00 -0.08
N LEU A 245 -13.21 3.96 -0.88
CA LEU A 245 -14.62 4.05 -1.25
C LEU A 245 -15.05 2.88 -2.14
N SER A 246 -14.26 2.55 -3.16
CA SER A 246 -14.55 1.43 -4.07
C SER A 246 -14.54 0.11 -3.31
N TRP A 247 -13.61 -0.04 -2.36
CA TRP A 247 -13.53 -1.23 -1.53
C TRP A 247 -14.67 -1.34 -0.53
N ALA A 248 -15.12 -0.22 0.09
CA ALA A 248 -16.33 -0.19 0.90
C ALA A 248 -17.58 -0.57 0.07
N GLY A 249 -17.70 -0.05 -1.15
CA GLY A 249 -18.78 -0.43 -2.08
C GLY A 249 -18.76 -1.92 -2.42
N HIS A 250 -17.58 -2.48 -2.72
CA HIS A 250 -17.42 -3.92 -2.90
C HIS A 250 -17.83 -4.70 -1.64
N GLN A 251 -17.41 -4.26 -0.45
CA GLN A 251 -17.77 -4.95 0.78
C GLN A 251 -19.28 -4.96 1.01
N VAL A 252 -19.94 -3.80 0.88
CA VAL A 252 -21.39 -3.65 1.10
C VAL A 252 -22.22 -4.48 0.12
N HIS A 253 -21.90 -4.40 -1.18
CA HIS A 253 -22.73 -4.99 -2.22
C HIS A 253 -22.36 -6.43 -2.59
N VAL A 254 -21.16 -6.89 -2.24
CA VAL A 254 -20.63 -8.19 -2.68
C VAL A 254 -20.18 -9.04 -1.51
N SER A 255 -19.27 -8.55 -0.65
CA SER A 255 -18.71 -9.35 0.44
C SER A 255 -19.74 -9.70 1.51
N LEU A 256 -20.49 -8.71 1.98
CA LEU A 256 -21.40 -8.82 3.12
C LEU A 256 -22.54 -9.82 2.90
N PRO A 257 -23.33 -9.76 1.80
CA PRO A 257 -24.43 -10.69 1.58
C PRO A 257 -23.98 -12.14 1.60
N ILE A 258 -22.80 -12.42 1.04
CA ILE A 258 -22.36 -13.78 0.80
C ILE A 258 -21.65 -14.37 2.00
N ASN A 259 -20.92 -13.55 2.77
CA ASN A 259 -20.40 -14.01 4.05
C ASN A 259 -21.52 -14.31 5.06
N GLN A 260 -22.68 -13.63 5.00
CA GLN A 260 -23.83 -14.03 5.81
C GLN A 260 -24.31 -15.45 5.46
N PHE A 261 -24.47 -15.78 4.18
CA PHE A 261 -24.83 -17.14 3.76
C PHE A 261 -23.78 -18.18 4.15
N LEU A 262 -22.50 -17.86 3.96
CA LEU A 262 -21.39 -18.75 4.33
C LEU A 262 -21.31 -18.98 5.85
N ASN A 263 -21.66 -17.98 6.66
CA ASN A 263 -21.68 -18.10 8.12
C ASN A 263 -22.87 -18.93 8.63
N ILE A 264 -23.97 -19.00 7.88
CA ILE A 264 -25.14 -19.85 8.19
C ILE A 264 -24.94 -21.29 7.69
N GLY A 265 -23.85 -21.57 6.97
CA GLY A 265 -23.51 -22.91 6.47
C GLY A 265 -24.21 -23.26 5.15
N VAL A 266 -24.63 -22.26 4.37
CA VAL A 266 -25.12 -22.50 3.01
C VAL A 266 -23.96 -22.95 2.12
N ASP A 267 -24.15 -24.06 1.42
CA ASP A 267 -23.20 -24.58 0.44
C ASP A 267 -22.83 -23.48 -0.58
N PRO A 268 -21.53 -23.17 -0.79
CA PRO A 268 -21.06 -22.16 -1.74
C PRO A 268 -21.66 -22.26 -3.14
N LYS A 269 -22.03 -23.47 -3.59
CA LYS A 269 -22.63 -23.71 -4.92
C LYS A 269 -24.08 -23.26 -5.03
N LYS A 270 -24.79 -23.14 -3.89
CA LYS A 270 -26.19 -22.71 -3.84
C LYS A 270 -26.34 -21.20 -3.61
N ILE A 271 -25.24 -20.52 -3.27
CA ILE A 271 -25.26 -19.08 -3.04
C ILE A 271 -25.40 -18.36 -4.40
N PRO A 272 -26.35 -17.41 -4.52
CA PRO A 272 -26.49 -16.60 -5.73
C PRO A 272 -25.17 -15.92 -6.15
N LEU A 273 -24.98 -15.73 -7.45
CA LEU A 273 -23.81 -15.03 -7.96
C LEU A 273 -23.87 -13.53 -7.58
N PRO A 274 -22.74 -12.80 -7.50
CA PRO A 274 -22.74 -11.47 -6.89
C PRO A 274 -23.48 -10.45 -7.76
N HIS A 275 -23.51 -10.68 -9.08
CA HIS A 275 -24.27 -9.84 -9.99
C HIS A 275 -25.78 -9.99 -9.78
N GLU A 276 -26.26 -11.14 -9.27
CA GLU A 276 -27.67 -11.33 -8.95
C GLU A 276 -28.10 -10.41 -7.79
N PHE A 277 -27.25 -10.21 -6.78
CA PHE A 277 -27.50 -9.24 -5.71
C PHE A 277 -27.50 -7.78 -6.19
N ILE A 278 -26.73 -7.47 -7.23
CA ILE A 278 -26.69 -6.11 -7.80
C ILE A 278 -27.93 -5.82 -8.63
N PHE A 279 -28.38 -6.78 -9.44
CA PHE A 279 -29.54 -6.60 -10.32
C PHE A 279 -30.87 -6.83 -9.62
N ASN A 280 -30.91 -7.66 -8.58
CA ASN A 280 -32.12 -7.98 -7.84
C ASN A 280 -32.08 -7.36 -6.43
N GLN A 281 -32.69 -6.18 -6.31
CA GLN A 281 -32.80 -5.46 -5.04
C GLN A 281 -33.60 -6.25 -4.00
N ASP A 282 -34.53 -7.12 -4.40
CA ASP A 282 -35.34 -7.91 -3.46
C ASP A 282 -34.48 -8.93 -2.70
N LEU A 283 -33.44 -9.49 -3.34
CA LEU A 283 -32.50 -10.41 -2.67
C LEU A 283 -31.68 -9.68 -1.60
N LEU A 284 -31.25 -8.45 -1.87
CA LEU A 284 -30.56 -7.63 -0.86
C LEU A 284 -31.51 -7.17 0.24
N ALA A 285 -32.74 -6.76 -0.10
CA ALA A 285 -33.75 -6.32 0.85
C ALA A 285 -34.19 -7.43 1.81
N GLN A 286 -34.13 -8.70 1.38
CA GLN A 286 -34.38 -9.85 2.27
C GLN A 286 -33.30 -10.03 3.34
N LEU A 287 -32.05 -9.68 3.04
CA LEU A 287 -30.93 -9.74 4.00
C LEU A 287 -30.84 -8.49 4.86
N TYR A 288 -31.07 -7.34 4.22
CA TYR A 288 -30.95 -6.00 4.79
C TYR A 288 -32.17 -5.18 4.37
N PRO A 289 -33.26 -5.19 5.18
CA PRO A 289 -34.51 -4.48 4.88
C PRO A 289 -34.34 -3.01 4.49
N SER A 290 -33.31 -2.36 5.03
CA SER A 290 -32.92 -0.98 4.69
C SER A 290 -32.67 -0.73 3.20
N PHE A 291 -32.29 -1.75 2.42
CA PHE A 291 -32.10 -1.62 0.98
C PHE A 291 -33.41 -1.36 0.22
N ALA A 292 -34.59 -1.67 0.78
CA ALA A 292 -35.87 -1.37 0.14
C ALA A 292 -36.12 0.15 -0.02
N GLU A 293 -35.57 0.98 0.88
CA GLU A 293 -35.67 2.45 0.82
C GLU A 293 -34.75 3.08 -0.26
N GLY A 294 -33.86 2.27 -0.85
CA GLY A 294 -32.92 2.68 -1.88
C GLY A 294 -31.91 3.73 -1.39
N ALA A 295 -31.52 4.65 -2.28
CA ALA A 295 -30.56 5.72 -1.97
C ALA A 295 -31.21 6.97 -1.34
N THR A 296 -32.53 6.96 -1.10
CA THR A 296 -33.22 8.13 -0.56
C THR A 296 -32.74 8.54 0.85
N PRO A 297 -32.40 7.63 1.79
CA PRO A 297 -31.88 8.00 3.09
C PRO A 297 -30.50 8.67 3.03
N PHE A 298 -29.68 8.33 2.03
CA PHE A 298 -28.37 8.95 1.81
C PHE A 298 -28.47 10.44 1.49
N PHE A 299 -29.32 10.81 0.52
CA PHE A 299 -29.48 12.20 0.09
C PHE A 299 -30.29 13.07 1.07
N THR A 300 -31.11 12.43 1.91
CA THR A 300 -31.88 13.12 2.97
C THR A 300 -31.12 13.22 4.30
N LEU A 301 -29.89 12.70 4.36
CA LEU A 301 -29.04 12.65 5.56
C LEU A 301 -29.64 11.84 6.73
N ASN A 302 -30.58 10.94 6.47
CA ASN A 302 -31.15 10.02 7.45
C ASN A 302 -30.34 8.72 7.52
N TRP A 303 -29.10 8.81 7.98
CA TRP A 303 -28.13 7.70 7.90
C TRP A 303 -28.34 6.58 8.92
N SER A 304 -29.22 6.76 9.91
CA SER A 304 -29.52 5.70 10.90
C SER A 304 -30.12 4.45 10.25
N LYS A 305 -30.75 4.61 9.08
CA LYS A 305 -31.31 3.53 8.26
C LYS A 305 -30.26 2.53 7.76
N TYR A 306 -28.98 2.90 7.69
CA TYR A 306 -27.91 2.01 7.21
C TYR A 306 -27.21 1.21 8.31
N ALA A 307 -27.70 1.29 9.56
CA ALA A 307 -27.08 0.64 10.71
C ALA A 307 -27.05 -0.90 10.65
N GLU A 308 -27.80 -1.53 9.73
CA GLU A 308 -27.81 -2.99 9.56
C GLU A 308 -26.51 -3.52 8.93
N PHE A 309 -25.95 -2.80 7.96
CA PHE A 309 -24.75 -3.20 7.22
C PHE A 309 -23.53 -2.30 7.45
N LEU A 310 -23.74 -1.07 7.95
CA LEU A 310 -22.68 -0.18 8.45
C LEU A 310 -22.74 -0.14 9.98
N THR A 311 -22.11 -1.12 10.62
CA THR A 311 -22.19 -1.28 12.08
C THR A 311 -21.01 -0.64 12.80
N PHE A 312 -21.11 -0.57 14.13
CA PHE A 312 -19.99 -0.26 15.03
C PHE A 312 -20.06 -1.16 16.27
N ARG A 313 -20.08 -2.48 16.04
CA ARG A 313 -20.24 -3.48 17.12
C ARG A 313 -18.99 -3.52 17.99
N GLY A 314 -17.82 -3.59 17.35
CA GLY A 314 -16.53 -3.70 18.01
C GLY A 314 -16.32 -5.10 18.61
N GLY A 315 -15.27 -5.79 18.16
CA GLY A 315 -14.94 -7.14 18.60
C GLY A 315 -14.86 -8.13 17.44
N LEU A 316 -14.94 -9.42 17.76
CA LEU A 316 -14.85 -10.51 16.80
C LEU A 316 -16.23 -11.15 16.59
N ASP A 317 -16.46 -11.63 15.39
CA ASP A 317 -17.56 -12.52 15.07
C ASP A 317 -17.30 -13.89 15.72
N LEU A 318 -18.28 -14.41 16.46
CA LEU A 318 -18.17 -15.65 17.21
C LEU A 318 -18.11 -16.88 16.30
N VAL A 319 -18.64 -16.79 15.08
CA VAL A 319 -18.63 -17.92 14.13
C VAL A 319 -17.27 -18.05 13.47
N THR A 320 -16.71 -16.92 13.02
CA THR A 320 -15.50 -16.93 12.19
C THR A 320 -14.23 -16.60 12.96
N GLY A 321 -14.32 -16.01 14.16
CA GLY A 321 -13.17 -15.51 14.92
C GLY A 321 -12.47 -14.30 14.29
N GLY A 322 -13.02 -13.73 13.20
CA GLY A 322 -12.52 -12.52 12.54
C GLY A 322 -13.28 -11.27 12.97
N LEU A 323 -12.84 -10.09 12.54
CA LEU A 323 -13.60 -8.84 12.70
C LEU A 323 -14.91 -8.89 11.91
N TRP A 324 -15.93 -8.18 12.41
CA TRP A 324 -17.18 -8.00 11.69
C TRP A 324 -16.93 -7.29 10.36
N LEU A 325 -17.29 -7.93 9.24
CA LEU A 325 -17.14 -7.32 7.91
C LEU A 325 -17.97 -6.03 7.77
N THR A 326 -19.09 -5.92 8.49
CA THR A 326 -19.93 -4.71 8.55
C THR A 326 -19.20 -3.54 9.22
N ASP A 327 -18.40 -3.82 10.26
CA ASP A 327 -17.53 -2.83 10.90
C ASP A 327 -16.37 -2.45 9.98
N ILE A 328 -15.80 -3.40 9.21
CA ILE A 328 -14.74 -3.12 8.23
C ILE A 328 -15.27 -2.23 7.08
N ALA A 329 -16.48 -2.51 6.59
CA ALA A 329 -17.13 -1.70 5.55
C ALA A 329 -17.36 -0.27 6.01
N HIS A 330 -17.87 -0.10 7.23
CA HIS A 330 -18.02 1.22 7.83
C HIS A 330 -16.67 1.91 8.05
N HIS A 331 -15.66 1.19 8.51
CA HIS A 331 -14.30 1.72 8.65
C HIS A 331 -13.75 2.27 7.33
N HIS A 332 -13.87 1.51 6.23
CA HIS A 332 -13.41 1.98 4.92
C HIS A 332 -14.20 3.16 4.38
N LEU A 333 -15.51 3.24 4.65
CA LEU A 333 -16.30 4.42 4.32
C LEU A 333 -15.82 5.67 5.07
N VAL A 334 -15.54 5.55 6.37
CA VAL A 334 -15.02 6.67 7.19
C VAL A 334 -13.63 7.08 6.72
N ILE A 335 -12.73 6.13 6.44
CA ILE A 335 -11.39 6.38 5.90
C ILE A 335 -11.47 7.07 4.53
N ALA A 336 -12.42 6.67 3.69
CA ALA A 336 -12.66 7.30 2.40
C ALA A 336 -13.00 8.79 2.59
N ILE A 337 -13.96 9.12 3.45
CA ILE A 337 -14.35 10.51 3.72
C ILE A 337 -13.18 11.32 4.30
N LEU A 338 -12.40 10.74 5.21
CA LEU A 338 -11.23 11.39 5.80
C LEU A 338 -10.20 11.77 4.71
N PHE A 339 -9.88 10.84 3.82
CA PHE A 339 -8.92 11.09 2.74
C PHE A 339 -9.46 12.01 1.65
N LEU A 340 -10.78 12.02 1.42
CA LEU A 340 -11.43 13.00 0.53
C LEU A 340 -11.18 14.41 1.05
N ILE A 341 -11.43 14.66 2.34
CA ILE A 341 -11.21 15.97 2.96
C ILE A 341 -9.71 16.32 2.95
N ALA A 342 -8.86 15.38 3.35
CA ALA A 342 -7.40 15.59 3.40
C ALA A 342 -6.80 15.92 2.03
N GLY A 343 -7.30 15.29 0.95
CA GLY A 343 -6.82 15.53 -0.41
C GLY A 343 -7.26 16.85 -1.06
N HIS A 344 -7.99 17.70 -0.32
CA HIS A 344 -8.35 19.06 -0.77
C HIS A 344 -7.67 20.16 0.06
N MET A 345 -6.66 19.81 0.87
CA MET A 345 -5.95 20.76 1.73
C MET A 345 -4.93 21.64 0.96
N TYR A 346 -4.28 21.10 -0.07
CA TYR A 346 -3.15 21.78 -0.72
C TYR A 346 -3.56 22.63 -1.92
N ARG A 347 -2.91 23.78 -2.08
CA ARG A 347 -3.22 24.78 -3.10
C ARG A 347 -2.84 24.26 -4.50
N THR A 348 -3.77 24.37 -5.43
CA THR A 348 -3.55 24.04 -6.85
C THR A 348 -3.94 25.23 -7.74
N ASN A 349 -4.39 24.99 -8.97
CA ASN A 349 -4.64 26.01 -10.00
C ASN A 349 -5.74 27.03 -9.65
N TRP A 350 -6.63 26.72 -8.70
CA TRP A 350 -7.75 27.59 -8.31
C TRP A 350 -7.43 28.57 -7.19
N GLY A 351 -6.18 28.60 -6.70
CA GLY A 351 -5.74 29.53 -5.65
C GLY A 351 -6.26 29.21 -4.24
N ILE A 352 -7.16 28.23 -4.08
CA ILE A 352 -7.68 27.77 -2.80
C ILE A 352 -6.81 26.63 -2.25
N GLY A 353 -6.52 26.67 -0.96
CA GLY A 353 -5.71 25.69 -0.23
C GLY A 353 -4.41 26.27 0.31
N HIS A 354 -3.56 25.41 0.90
CA HIS A 354 -2.28 25.81 1.49
C HIS A 354 -1.08 25.50 0.58
N GLY A 355 -0.09 26.40 0.53
CA GLY A 355 1.22 26.08 -0.03
C GLY A 355 2.08 25.33 1.00
N LEU A 356 2.68 24.19 0.62
CA LEU A 356 3.49 23.39 1.56
C LEU A 356 4.69 24.17 2.09
N LYS A 357 5.36 24.89 1.19
CA LYS A 357 6.48 25.77 1.54
C LYS A 357 6.08 26.83 2.57
N GLU A 358 4.92 27.46 2.39
CA GLU A 358 4.39 28.48 3.30
C GLU A 358 4.11 27.88 4.69
N ILE A 359 3.48 26.70 4.74
CA ILE A 359 3.25 25.98 6.01
C ILE A 359 4.58 25.71 6.71
N LEU A 360 5.56 25.13 6.00
CA LEU A 360 6.85 24.77 6.60
C LEU A 360 7.59 26.01 7.13
N GLU A 361 7.65 27.09 6.35
CA GLU A 361 8.35 28.31 6.75
C GLU A 361 7.64 29.09 7.86
N ALA A 362 6.32 28.96 8.00
CA ALA A 362 5.58 29.56 9.12
C ALA A 362 5.92 28.91 10.47
N HIS A 363 6.30 27.63 10.49
CA HIS A 363 6.61 26.90 11.72
C HIS A 363 8.05 27.16 12.19
N LYS A 364 8.20 28.22 13.00
CA LYS A 364 9.44 28.60 13.67
C LYS A 364 9.21 28.74 15.18
N GLY A 365 10.21 28.35 15.96
CA GLY A 365 10.17 28.44 17.41
C GLY A 365 11.47 29.01 17.98
N PRO A 366 11.45 29.51 19.23
CA PRO A 366 12.60 30.15 19.85
C PRO A 366 13.83 29.23 19.92
N PHE A 367 13.61 27.92 20.10
CA PHE A 367 14.66 26.91 20.16
C PHE A 367 15.04 26.33 18.79
N ALA A 368 14.30 26.62 17.71
CA ALA A 368 14.46 25.96 16.41
C ALA A 368 15.15 26.84 15.35
N GLY A 369 15.54 28.08 15.68
CA GLY A 369 16.24 28.98 14.75
C GLY A 369 15.34 29.33 13.56
N GLN A 370 15.79 29.02 12.33
CA GLN A 370 15.00 29.21 11.11
C GLN A 370 13.93 28.13 10.88
N GLY A 371 13.74 27.19 11.83
CA GLY A 371 12.70 26.17 11.76
C GLY A 371 12.88 25.25 10.56
N HIS A 372 11.79 25.02 9.81
CA HIS A 372 11.76 24.11 8.65
C HIS A 372 12.18 24.75 7.33
N LYS A 373 12.78 25.95 7.34
CA LYS A 373 13.25 26.61 6.12
C LYS A 373 14.22 25.72 5.34
N GLY A 374 13.97 25.55 4.04
CA GLY A 374 14.73 24.68 3.16
C GLY A 374 14.18 23.24 3.05
N LEU A 375 13.33 22.78 3.98
CA LEU A 375 12.89 21.38 3.97
C LEU A 375 12.08 21.05 2.71
N TYR A 376 11.27 21.99 2.23
CA TYR A 376 10.55 21.87 0.97
C TYR A 376 11.52 21.60 -0.18
N GLU A 377 12.54 22.43 -0.32
CA GLU A 377 13.54 22.28 -1.38
C GLU A 377 14.31 20.97 -1.27
N ILE A 378 14.62 20.46 -0.07
CA ILE A 378 15.25 19.12 0.08
C ILE A 378 14.37 18.03 -0.52
N LEU A 379 13.08 18.03 -0.15
CA LEU A 379 12.16 16.97 -0.53
C LEU A 379 11.74 17.06 -2.01
N THR A 380 11.88 18.22 -2.66
CA THR A 380 11.59 18.37 -4.10
C THR A 380 12.81 18.19 -5.00
N THR A 381 14.04 18.27 -4.46
CA THR A 381 15.27 18.10 -5.27
C THR A 381 15.98 16.77 -5.04
N SER A 382 15.76 16.10 -3.90
CA SER A 382 16.43 14.84 -3.57
C SER A 382 15.45 13.67 -3.50
N TRP A 383 15.61 12.70 -4.40
CA TRP A 383 14.90 11.43 -4.35
C TRP A 383 15.31 10.58 -3.14
N HIS A 384 16.58 10.65 -2.71
CA HIS A 384 17.07 9.92 -1.53
C HIS A 384 16.41 10.40 -0.24
N ALA A 385 16.22 11.72 -0.09
CA ALA A 385 15.53 12.29 1.06
C ALA A 385 14.07 11.81 1.13
N GLN A 386 13.37 11.83 0.00
CA GLN A 386 11.99 11.36 -0.09
C GLN A 386 11.88 9.85 0.16
N LEU A 387 12.76 9.05 -0.44
CA LEU A 387 12.78 7.60 -0.27
C LEU A 387 13.10 7.22 1.19
N SER A 388 14.05 7.90 1.83
CA SER A 388 14.36 7.70 3.24
C SER A 388 13.13 7.89 4.13
N LEU A 389 12.41 9.02 3.97
CA LEU A 389 11.21 9.29 4.75
C LEU A 389 10.10 8.27 4.49
N ASN A 390 9.87 7.93 3.22
CA ASN A 390 8.85 6.96 2.82
C ASN A 390 9.14 5.57 3.39
N LEU A 391 10.39 5.12 3.35
CA LEU A 391 10.81 3.83 3.91
C LEU A 391 10.68 3.81 5.44
N ALA A 392 11.01 4.90 6.13
CA ALA A 392 10.84 4.99 7.58
C ALA A 392 9.37 4.86 7.99
N MET A 393 8.48 5.57 7.28
CA MET A 393 7.04 5.54 7.54
C MET A 393 6.41 4.20 7.15
N LEU A 394 6.73 3.66 5.97
CA LEU A 394 6.20 2.38 5.51
C LEU A 394 6.71 1.20 6.34
N GLY A 395 7.99 1.21 6.72
CA GLY A 395 8.56 0.19 7.59
C GLY A 395 7.90 0.18 8.97
N SER A 396 7.70 1.37 9.55
CA SER A 396 6.97 1.53 10.82
C SER A 396 5.50 1.08 10.69
N LEU A 397 4.82 1.46 9.61
CA LEU A 397 3.43 1.05 9.34
C LEU A 397 3.31 -0.47 9.22
N THR A 398 4.28 -1.13 8.59
CA THR A 398 4.30 -2.59 8.43
C THR A 398 4.42 -3.31 9.78
N ILE A 399 5.22 -2.78 10.70
CA ILE A 399 5.33 -3.27 12.09
C ILE A 399 4.02 -3.05 12.86
N VAL A 400 3.42 -1.86 12.74
CA VAL A 400 2.12 -1.56 13.37
C VAL A 400 1.04 -2.50 12.84
N LEU A 401 1.02 -2.74 11.53
CA LEU A 401 0.11 -3.68 10.89
C LEU A 401 0.30 -5.10 11.42
N ALA A 402 1.55 -5.57 11.60
CA ALA A 402 1.82 -6.86 12.22
C ALA A 402 1.17 -6.94 13.61
N HIS A 403 1.34 -5.90 14.44
CA HIS A 403 0.73 -5.81 15.76
C HIS A 403 -0.80 -5.74 15.74
N HIS A 404 -1.39 -5.02 14.78
CA HIS A 404 -2.83 -4.91 14.67
C HIS A 404 -3.48 -6.21 14.17
N MET A 405 -2.89 -6.87 13.16
CA MET A 405 -3.50 -8.08 12.57
C MET A 405 -3.53 -9.27 13.54
N TYR A 406 -2.47 -9.48 14.33
CA TYR A 406 -2.47 -10.61 15.27
C TYR A 406 -3.43 -10.40 16.45
N SER A 407 -3.66 -9.14 16.85
CA SER A 407 -4.51 -8.81 18.00
C SER A 407 -5.97 -8.52 17.63
N MET A 408 -6.23 -8.09 16.40
CA MET A 408 -7.53 -7.80 15.83
C MET A 408 -7.62 -8.45 14.45
N THR A 409 -7.85 -9.76 14.45
CA THR A 409 -7.78 -10.59 13.24
C THR A 409 -8.86 -10.17 12.22
N PRO A 410 -8.48 -9.62 11.04
CA PRO A 410 -9.45 -9.00 10.15
C PRO A 410 -10.18 -9.98 9.23
N TYR A 411 -9.68 -11.21 9.08
CA TYR A 411 -10.24 -12.19 8.14
C TYR A 411 -10.92 -13.37 8.84
N PRO A 412 -11.98 -13.95 8.24
CA PRO A 412 -12.66 -15.13 8.78
C PRO A 412 -11.71 -16.33 8.91
N TYR A 413 -11.80 -17.06 10.02
CA TYR A 413 -11.03 -18.28 10.35
C TYR A 413 -9.52 -18.11 10.40
N LEU A 414 -9.02 -16.87 10.41
CA LEU A 414 -7.59 -16.60 10.56
C LEU A 414 -7.14 -16.68 12.03
N ALA A 415 -8.04 -16.47 13.00
CA ALA A 415 -7.66 -16.47 14.43
C ALA A 415 -7.29 -17.87 14.94
N THR A 416 -7.89 -18.91 14.37
CA THR A 416 -7.65 -20.32 14.70
C THR A 416 -6.51 -20.94 13.89
N ASP A 417 -6.08 -20.28 12.80
CA ASP A 417 -4.92 -20.70 12.00
C ASP A 417 -3.62 -20.10 12.57
N TYR A 418 -3.07 -20.76 13.59
CA TYR A 418 -1.88 -20.30 14.30
C TYR A 418 -0.64 -20.20 13.42
N GLY A 419 -0.49 -21.09 12.45
CA GLY A 419 0.64 -21.09 11.52
C GLY A 419 0.63 -19.82 10.67
N THR A 420 -0.52 -19.49 10.10
CA THR A 420 -0.70 -18.28 9.30
C THR A 420 -0.53 -17.01 10.13
N GLN A 421 -1.06 -16.95 11.35
CA GLN A 421 -0.87 -15.80 12.25
C GLN A 421 0.60 -15.53 12.54
N LEU A 422 1.36 -16.58 12.91
CA LEU A 422 2.78 -16.46 13.18
C LEU A 422 3.58 -16.04 11.94
N SER A 423 3.28 -16.65 10.80
CA SER A 423 3.91 -16.33 9.51
C SER A 423 3.66 -14.88 9.12
N LEU A 424 2.41 -14.40 9.16
CA LEU A 424 2.06 -13.02 8.82
C LEU A 424 2.72 -12.01 9.76
N PHE A 425 2.70 -12.27 11.07
CA PHE A 425 3.35 -11.40 12.05
C PHE A 425 4.84 -11.29 11.77
N THR A 426 5.52 -12.44 11.68
CA THR A 426 6.98 -12.50 11.48
C THR A 426 7.36 -11.87 10.13
N HIS A 427 6.61 -12.16 9.07
CA HIS A 427 6.82 -11.61 7.73
C HIS A 427 6.79 -10.07 7.72
N HIS A 428 5.74 -9.47 8.29
CA HIS A 428 5.59 -8.02 8.32
C HIS A 428 6.59 -7.35 9.27
N MET A 429 6.95 -8.00 10.38
CA MET A 429 8.03 -7.52 11.26
C MET A 429 9.38 -7.46 10.53
N TRP A 430 9.74 -8.50 9.77
CA TRP A 430 10.99 -8.52 9.01
C TRP A 430 11.00 -7.48 7.89
N ILE A 431 9.94 -7.39 7.09
CA ILE A 431 9.82 -6.36 6.05
C ILE A 431 9.96 -4.97 6.68
N GLY A 432 9.26 -4.70 7.78
CA GLY A 432 9.36 -3.44 8.49
C GLY A 432 10.78 -3.12 8.95
N GLY A 433 11.50 -4.11 9.50
CA GLY A 433 12.91 -3.97 9.88
C GLY A 433 13.81 -3.63 8.69
N PHE A 434 13.68 -4.35 7.56
CA PHE A 434 14.46 -4.07 6.34
C PHE A 434 14.21 -2.66 5.80
N LEU A 435 12.94 -2.22 5.77
CA LEU A 435 12.59 -0.88 5.29
C LEU A 435 13.13 0.21 6.21
N ILE A 436 13.09 0.05 7.54
CA ILE A 436 13.65 1.03 8.49
C ILE A 436 15.18 1.13 8.36
N VAL A 437 15.89 0.01 8.20
CA VAL A 437 17.33 0.03 7.93
C VAL A 437 17.63 0.70 6.59
N GLY A 438 16.85 0.39 5.56
CA GLY A 438 16.93 1.07 4.26
C GLY A 438 16.71 2.58 4.39
N ALA A 439 15.76 3.03 5.21
CA ALA A 439 15.52 4.45 5.46
C ALA A 439 16.75 5.16 6.02
N ALA A 440 17.45 4.55 6.98
CA ALA A 440 18.69 5.08 7.54
C ALA A 440 19.83 5.11 6.50
N ALA A 441 19.92 4.08 5.65
CA ALA A 441 20.90 4.05 4.56
C ALA A 441 20.68 5.19 3.55
N TYR A 442 19.44 5.40 3.09
CA TYR A 442 19.11 6.50 2.18
C TYR A 442 19.23 7.88 2.83
N ALA A 443 18.99 8.00 4.14
CA ALA A 443 19.29 9.23 4.88
C ALA A 443 20.80 9.56 4.83
N ALA A 444 21.66 8.56 5.01
CA ALA A 444 23.11 8.74 4.91
C ALA A 444 23.55 9.07 3.48
N ILE A 445 22.96 8.42 2.46
CA ILE A 445 23.23 8.75 1.04
C ILE A 445 22.85 10.20 0.74
N PHE A 446 21.67 10.64 1.18
CA PHE A 446 21.25 12.04 1.09
C PHE A 446 22.27 13.00 1.72
N MET A 447 22.74 12.68 2.94
CA MET A 447 23.71 13.50 3.66
C MET A 447 25.06 13.61 2.93
N VAL A 448 25.44 12.61 2.13
CA VAL A 448 26.70 12.58 1.38
C VAL A 448 26.58 13.25 0.02
N ARG A 449 25.48 13.01 -0.72
CA ARG A 449 25.35 13.43 -2.12
C ARG A 449 24.63 14.76 -2.29
N ASP A 450 23.55 14.99 -1.54
CA ASP A 450 22.58 16.04 -1.86
C ASP A 450 22.52 17.14 -0.78
N TYR A 451 23.09 16.91 0.40
CA TYR A 451 23.10 17.90 1.48
C TYR A 451 24.17 18.97 1.25
N ASP A 452 23.72 20.22 1.07
CA ASP A 452 24.59 21.39 0.99
C ASP A 452 24.49 22.25 2.28
N PRO A 453 25.59 22.42 3.04
CA PRO A 453 25.57 23.22 4.27
C PRO A 453 25.50 24.73 4.02
N THR A 454 25.84 25.21 2.81
CA THR A 454 25.96 26.65 2.51
C THR A 454 24.59 27.30 2.32
N THR A 455 23.68 26.64 1.61
CA THR A 455 22.30 27.11 1.44
C THR A 455 21.45 26.92 2.70
N ARG A 456 21.86 26.06 3.64
CA ARG A 456 21.03 25.55 4.75
C ARG A 456 21.50 25.99 6.14
N TYR A 457 21.81 27.27 6.27
CA TYR A 457 22.30 27.82 7.54
C TYR A 457 21.20 27.96 8.61
N ASN A 458 21.46 27.45 9.82
CA ASN A 458 20.65 27.63 11.03
C ASN A 458 19.17 27.17 10.93
N ASN A 459 18.87 26.19 10.07
CA ASN A 459 17.61 25.45 10.09
C ASN A 459 17.68 24.26 11.05
N LEU A 460 16.57 23.54 11.22
CA LEU A 460 16.48 22.41 12.15
C LEU A 460 17.53 21.32 11.88
N LEU A 461 17.71 20.91 10.63
CA LEU A 461 18.67 19.88 10.23
C LEU A 461 20.11 20.27 10.57
N ASN A 462 20.53 21.50 10.24
CA ASN A 462 21.87 21.99 10.55
C ASN A 462 22.12 22.04 12.07
N ARG A 463 21.11 22.42 12.86
CA ARG A 463 21.23 22.44 14.33
C ARG A 463 21.39 21.05 14.93
N VAL A 464 20.67 20.05 14.41
CA VAL A 464 20.87 18.65 14.81
C VAL A 464 22.31 18.20 14.53
N LEU A 465 22.84 18.54 13.36
CA LEU A 465 24.22 18.20 12.98
C LEU A 465 25.27 18.88 13.87
N ARG A 466 25.04 20.13 14.31
CA ARG A 466 25.95 20.84 15.24
C ARG A 466 26.04 20.19 16.62
N HIS A 467 25.02 19.46 17.04
CA HIS A 467 24.96 18.80 18.34
C HIS A 467 24.97 17.27 18.23
N CYS A 468 25.41 16.72 17.09
CA CYS A 468 25.38 15.27 16.83
C CYS A 468 26.15 14.46 17.89
N ASN A 469 27.32 14.96 18.34
CA ASN A 469 28.11 14.30 19.37
C ASN A 469 27.36 14.17 20.70
N THR A 470 26.60 15.20 21.07
CA THR A 470 25.76 15.18 22.28
C THR A 470 24.63 14.17 22.14
N ILE A 471 23.95 14.14 20.98
CA ILE A 471 22.88 13.17 20.72
C ILE A 471 23.42 11.73 20.77
N ILE A 472 24.54 11.47 20.10
CA ILE A 472 25.16 10.14 20.03
C ILE A 472 25.63 9.67 21.41
N SER A 473 26.26 10.55 22.20
CA SER A 473 26.71 10.19 23.56
C SER A 473 25.56 9.86 24.51
N HIS A 474 24.45 10.61 24.46
CA HIS A 474 23.26 10.29 25.25
C HIS A 474 22.62 8.97 24.78
N LEU A 475 22.51 8.76 23.47
CA LEU A 475 21.98 7.50 22.93
C LEU A 475 22.85 6.29 23.30
N ASN A 476 24.17 6.46 23.30
CA ASN A 476 25.11 5.43 23.76
C ASN A 476 24.91 5.12 25.25
N TRP A 477 24.79 6.15 26.10
CA TRP A 477 24.49 5.96 27.53
C TRP A 477 23.16 5.23 27.74
N VAL A 478 22.09 5.61 27.03
CA VAL A 478 20.80 4.91 27.09
C VAL A 478 20.94 3.45 26.65
N GLY A 479 21.69 3.18 25.58
CA GLY A 479 21.94 1.81 25.11
C GLY A 479 22.64 0.94 26.16
N ILE A 480 23.68 1.49 26.80
CA ILE A 480 24.39 0.82 27.90
C ILE A 480 23.45 0.59 29.09
N PHE A 481 22.71 1.62 29.49
CA PHE A 481 21.74 1.56 30.60
C PHE A 481 20.71 0.46 30.36
N LEU A 482 20.07 0.43 29.18
CA LEU A 482 19.09 -0.60 28.80
C LEU A 482 19.71 -1.99 28.72
N GLY A 483 20.97 -2.13 28.27
CA GLY A 483 21.68 -3.39 28.28
C GLY A 483 21.86 -3.96 29.71
N PHE A 484 22.35 -3.13 30.64
CA PHE A 484 22.51 -3.54 32.04
C PHE A 484 21.18 -3.76 32.77
N HIS A 485 20.14 -2.98 32.47
CA HIS A 485 18.87 -3.05 33.21
C HIS A 485 17.81 -3.93 32.54
N ASN A 486 18.13 -4.59 31.42
CA ASN A 486 17.28 -5.62 30.82
C ASN A 486 18.04 -6.95 30.70
N PHE A 487 19.08 -7.01 29.87
CA PHE A 487 19.77 -8.26 29.57
C PHE A 487 20.47 -8.85 30.81
N VAL A 488 21.16 -8.03 31.59
CA VAL A 488 21.89 -8.51 32.77
C VAL A 488 20.94 -8.99 33.87
N LEU A 489 19.67 -8.58 33.90
CA LEU A 489 18.69 -9.14 34.84
C LEU A 489 18.37 -10.62 34.56
N TYR A 490 18.56 -11.10 33.31
CA TYR A 490 18.36 -12.51 32.96
C TYR A 490 19.48 -13.42 33.47
N ILE A 491 20.71 -12.92 33.63
CA ILE A 491 21.88 -13.71 34.02
C ILE A 491 21.73 -14.29 35.45
N PRO A 492 21.45 -13.48 36.51
CA PRO A 492 21.17 -14.01 37.84
C PRO A 492 19.89 -14.85 37.91
N LEU A 493 18.93 -14.63 37.00
CA LEU A 493 17.69 -15.42 36.96
C LEU A 493 17.98 -16.84 36.48
N GLN A 494 18.86 -17.00 35.48
CA GLN A 494 19.32 -18.30 34.99
C GLN A 494 20.09 -19.05 36.08
N GLU A 495 21.04 -18.39 36.75
CA GLU A 495 21.83 -18.98 37.85
C GLU A 495 20.97 -19.36 39.06
N LYS A 496 19.98 -18.53 39.42
CA LYS A 496 19.03 -18.84 40.48
C LYS A 496 18.04 -19.96 40.10
N CYS A 497 17.66 -20.10 38.83
CA CYS A 497 16.83 -21.22 38.36
C CYS A 497 17.57 -22.56 38.41
N SER A 498 18.91 -22.57 38.22
CA SER A 498 19.74 -23.76 38.45
C SER A 498 19.96 -24.08 39.93
N SER A 499 19.78 -23.10 40.83
CA SER A 499 19.82 -23.32 42.28
C SER A 499 18.44 -23.70 42.82
N ALA A 500 18.34 -24.70 43.70
CA ALA A 500 17.06 -25.20 44.23
C ALA A 500 16.32 -24.23 45.20
N THR A 501 16.59 -22.92 45.15
CA THR A 501 15.99 -21.92 46.06
C THR A 501 15.12 -20.89 45.31
N PRO A 502 13.84 -21.20 45.08
CA PRO A 502 12.94 -20.33 44.31
C PRO A 502 12.50 -19.04 45.03
N SER A 503 12.74 -18.91 46.35
CA SER A 503 12.21 -17.84 47.21
C SER A 503 12.89 -16.47 47.07
N LYS A 504 13.99 -16.34 46.33
CA LYS A 504 14.73 -15.06 46.11
C LYS A 504 14.44 -14.39 44.76
N ARG A 505 13.33 -14.74 44.11
CA ARG A 505 12.89 -14.11 42.85
C ARG A 505 12.17 -12.79 43.12
N HIS A 506 12.68 -11.70 42.57
CA HIS A 506 12.00 -10.41 42.59
C HIS A 506 10.98 -10.38 41.44
N GLN A 507 9.73 -10.03 41.75
CA GLN A 507 8.68 -9.92 40.75
C GLN A 507 8.70 -8.51 40.16
N PHE A 508 9.09 -8.41 38.90
CA PHE A 508 8.94 -7.16 38.13
C PHE A 508 7.62 -7.21 37.37
N SER A 509 6.77 -6.21 37.57
CA SER A 509 5.50 -6.06 36.85
C SER A 509 5.47 -4.73 36.11
N THR A 510 4.95 -4.74 34.88
CA THR A 510 4.80 -3.53 34.07
C THR A 510 3.48 -2.84 34.38
N LEU A 511 3.40 -2.18 35.54
CA LEU A 511 2.19 -1.51 36.04
C LEU A 511 1.55 -0.59 34.99
N HIS A 512 2.36 0.15 34.22
CA HIS A 512 1.87 1.03 33.16
C HIS A 512 1.16 0.26 32.03
N ARG A 513 1.70 -0.88 31.59
CA ARG A 513 1.05 -1.76 30.61
C ARG A 513 -0.25 -2.32 31.18
N GLN A 514 -0.27 -2.70 32.45
CA GLN A 514 -1.48 -3.19 33.11
C GLN A 514 -2.55 -2.10 33.20
N MET A 515 -2.18 -0.84 33.48
CA MET A 515 -3.10 0.29 33.42
C MET A 515 -3.65 0.51 32.01
N ILE A 516 -2.80 0.45 30.98
CA ILE A 516 -3.24 0.55 29.57
C ILE A 516 -4.14 -0.63 29.18
N LEU A 517 -3.95 -1.82 29.73
CA LEU A 517 -4.84 -2.97 29.46
C LEU A 517 -6.14 -2.90 30.28
N ALA A 518 -6.11 -2.25 31.44
CA ALA A 518 -7.28 -2.00 32.25
C ALA A 518 -8.18 -0.93 31.61
N THR A 519 -7.62 0.07 30.93
CA THR A 519 -8.41 1.16 30.33
C THR A 519 -9.44 0.67 29.30
N PRO A 520 -9.14 -0.16 28.28
CA PRO A 520 -10.13 -0.73 27.37
C PRO A 520 -11.20 -1.57 28.07
N LYS A 521 -10.80 -2.36 29.08
CA LYS A 521 -11.71 -3.23 29.86
C LYS A 521 -12.62 -2.46 30.81
N GLN A 522 -12.23 -1.26 31.22
CA GLN A 522 -12.98 -0.35 32.09
C GLN A 522 -13.58 0.85 31.35
N VAL A 523 -13.52 0.89 30.00
CA VAL A 523 -14.31 1.86 29.22
C VAL A 523 -15.79 1.51 29.42
N SER A 524 -16.36 2.09 30.47
CA SER A 524 -17.80 2.14 30.66
C SER A 524 -18.45 2.82 29.44
N PRO A 525 -19.73 2.54 29.15
CA PRO A 525 -20.49 3.21 28.09
C PRO A 525 -20.48 4.75 28.16
N SER A 526 -19.92 5.36 29.21
CA SER A 526 -19.71 6.81 29.34
C SER A 526 -18.64 7.42 28.40
N ARG A 527 -17.60 6.67 28.00
CA ARG A 527 -16.52 7.19 27.11
C ARG A 527 -16.62 6.71 25.65
N ARG A 528 -17.40 5.65 25.41
CA ARG A 528 -17.89 5.24 24.09
C ARG A 528 -19.36 4.87 24.26
N PRO A 529 -20.29 5.85 24.24
CA PRO A 529 -21.69 5.50 24.16
C PRO A 529 -21.88 4.67 22.89
N SER A 530 -22.49 3.49 23.02
CA SER A 530 -23.10 2.82 21.86
C SER A 530 -23.95 3.85 21.14
N PRO A 531 -23.97 3.90 19.79
CA PRO A 531 -24.95 4.73 19.11
C PRO A 531 -26.32 4.27 19.62
N ILE A 532 -26.94 5.15 20.41
CA ILE A 532 -28.30 4.96 20.87
C ILE A 532 -29.10 4.92 19.58
N VAL A 533 -29.68 3.75 19.31
CA VAL A 533 -30.76 3.62 18.34
C VAL A 533 -31.93 4.37 18.98
N ASP A 534 -32.04 5.65 18.64
CA ASP A 534 -33.30 6.41 18.72
C ASP A 534 -33.77 6.70 17.29
#